data_AF-A0A922F3Z8-F1
#
_entry.id   AF-A0A922F3Z8-F1
#
_cell.length_a   1.000
_cell.length_b   1.000
_cell.length_c   1.000
_cell.angle_alpha   90.00
_cell.angle_beta   90.00
_cell.angle_gamma   90.00
#
_symmetry.space_group_name_H-M   'P 1'
#
loop_
_entity.id
_entity.type
_entity.pdbx_description
1 polymer ?
#
loop_
_entity_poly.entity_id
_entity_poly.type
_entity_poly.pdbx_seq_one_letter_code
_entity_poly.pdbx_strand_id
1 'polypeptide(L)'
;MKIIEKLDLDLEYSSEKLVNLHILLMYLLAQENDLQAMALENNYISTDSIEKLLTFDLLSGILDAELRELDGFKDNLQAEIVDARLKISSCRHLRELSTKMQENLQDSEQSLKKSQVQILELKEQLAKFQRTVLGFMFENGQIDMGLELSENGQLSNINAKSNMKITGEQKHLLRVLDKSLARELDLEKKLAESRQSEKELEVKLHHTEQVAFHMEEAAEVIWGRFLEAENAAEVLMDISKDMVGQVQLVQFNRNGSIQREIEMKTKLQDCIEQLKEKDVALEKLERSNAEHIAQSTEVFSLREKVNLLEEMLKESQVQLVNANGCNEASQEQLSEMENVINSLKENIYIAESRAESAEAKAAQLTETNLELTEELNFHKGSATNTDQKVGLLEKQMREYEIQLQHAKSSSEASQEQQNMLYAAIWDMETLIEDLKSKVAKAESKTETAEEQCILLSETNLELNNEISFLRDRTEFLEMSLDQANNAKLESAKEINTVTKFIMDMAVQLATERERIQKRLNKLTKENKILVEKLWHSKIMDSDVDGDSKELLFSKNDQINANCTKTSVEAVTGSLDKSLQAGILWVFFNLYDISTCTSLD
;
A
#
# COMPACT_ATOMS: atom_id res chain seq x y z
N MET A 1 25.38 0.29 -1.06
CA MET A 1 26.41 0.81 -1.98
C MET A 1 26.84 2.21 -1.55
N LYS A 2 25.94 3.20 -1.53
CA LYS A 2 26.22 4.58 -1.07
C LYS A 2 26.96 4.69 0.28
N ILE A 3 26.64 3.81 1.25
CA ILE A 3 27.31 3.80 2.57
C ILE A 3 28.79 3.39 2.47
N ILE A 4 29.13 2.44 1.59
CA ILE A 4 30.51 1.98 1.38
C ILE A 4 31.30 3.03 0.58
N GLU A 5 30.68 3.63 -0.43
CA GLU A 5 31.31 4.71 -1.21
C GLU A 5 31.64 5.93 -0.34
N LYS A 6 30.75 6.29 0.59
CA LYS A 6 31.01 7.36 1.57
C LYS A 6 32.16 6.97 2.50
N LEU A 7 32.15 5.74 3.03
CA LEU A 7 33.20 5.25 3.92
C LEU A 7 34.57 5.23 3.23
N ASP A 8 34.64 4.82 1.97
CA ASP A 8 35.88 4.81 1.19
C ASP A 8 36.42 6.23 0.97
N LEU A 9 35.54 7.20 0.68
CA LEU A 9 35.92 8.61 0.55
C LEU A 9 36.43 9.21 1.86
N ASP A 10 35.74 8.93 2.97
CA ASP A 10 36.13 9.42 4.30
C ASP A 10 37.46 8.78 4.75
N LEU A 11 37.71 7.53 4.36
CA LEU A 11 38.97 6.85 4.61
C LEU A 11 40.12 7.42 3.77
N GLU A 12 39.87 7.73 2.50
CA GLU A 12 40.83 8.39 1.61
C GLU A 12 41.21 9.78 2.14
N TYR A 13 40.22 10.57 2.58
CA TYR A 13 40.43 11.85 3.27
C TYR A 13 41.29 11.69 4.53
N SER A 14 40.99 10.69 5.37
CA SER A 14 41.79 10.42 6.57
C SER A 14 43.24 10.02 6.25
N SER A 15 43.44 9.32 5.14
CA SER A 15 44.76 8.89 4.66
C SER A 15 45.56 10.09 4.15
N GLU A 16 44.93 11.01 3.41
CA GLU A 16 45.56 12.24 2.96
C GLU A 16 45.96 13.13 4.16
N LYS A 17 45.04 13.33 5.12
CA LYS A 17 45.33 14.06 6.36
C LYS A 17 46.49 13.42 7.13
N LEU A 18 46.53 12.08 7.22
CA LEU A 18 47.63 11.36 7.86
C LEU A 18 48.99 11.56 7.17
N VAL A 19 49.03 11.58 5.83
CA VAL A 19 50.26 11.88 5.06
C VAL A 19 50.73 13.30 5.34
N ASN A 20 49.82 14.27 5.38
CA ASN A 20 50.16 15.66 5.70
C ASN A 20 50.73 15.81 7.12
N LEU A 21 50.16 15.10 8.11
CA LEU A 21 50.71 15.06 9.47
C LEU A 21 52.07 14.36 9.52
N HIS A 22 52.32 13.36 8.68
CA HIS A 22 53.63 12.72 8.57
C HIS A 22 54.68 13.68 7.99
N ILE A 23 54.31 14.55 7.03
CA ILE A 23 55.19 15.61 6.51
C ILE A 23 55.55 16.60 7.62
N LEU A 24 54.56 17.00 8.44
CA LEU A 24 54.80 17.86 9.60
C LEU A 24 55.71 17.19 10.63
N LEU A 25 55.53 15.89 10.88
CA LEU A 25 56.43 15.10 11.73
C LEU A 25 57.87 15.12 11.19
N MET A 26 58.06 14.94 9.87
CA MET A 26 59.40 14.98 9.27
C MET A 26 60.07 16.36 9.45
N TYR A 27 59.29 17.44 9.36
CA TYR A 27 59.79 18.79 9.63
C TYR A 27 60.21 18.95 11.10
N LEU A 28 59.39 18.47 12.04
CA LEU A 28 59.71 18.48 13.46
C LEU A 28 60.93 17.60 13.77
N LEU A 29 61.07 16.42 13.15
CA LEU A 29 62.27 15.58 13.33
C LEU A 29 63.55 16.31 12.91
N ALA A 30 63.52 17.07 11.81
CA ALA A 30 64.67 17.88 11.40
C ALA A 30 64.98 18.97 12.43
N GLN A 31 63.96 19.67 12.92
CA GLN A 31 64.11 20.74 13.91
C GLN A 31 64.52 20.24 15.31
N GLU A 32 64.10 19.02 15.70
CA GLU A 32 64.53 18.38 16.95
C GLU A 32 66.04 18.11 16.92
N ASN A 33 66.57 17.60 15.82
CA ASN A 33 68.01 17.36 15.67
C ASN A 33 68.80 18.68 15.75
N ASP A 34 68.28 19.76 15.19
CA ASP A 34 68.87 21.10 15.29
C ASP A 34 68.84 21.63 16.74
N LEU A 35 67.74 21.42 17.47
CA LEU A 35 67.61 21.79 18.89
C LEU A 35 68.54 20.99 19.79
N GLN A 36 68.67 19.68 19.54
CA GLN A 36 69.57 18.80 20.28
C GLN A 36 71.04 19.14 20.01
N ALA A 37 71.40 19.51 18.77
CA ALA A 37 72.74 20.02 18.45
C ALA A 37 73.03 21.37 19.14
N MET A 38 72.06 22.29 19.17
CA MET A 38 72.21 23.58 19.85
C MET A 38 72.34 23.46 21.38
N ALA A 39 71.70 22.47 22.00
CA ALA A 39 71.83 22.18 23.44
C ALA A 39 73.24 21.71 23.84
N LEU A 40 73.96 21.04 22.94
CA LEU A 40 75.33 20.55 23.18
C LEU A 40 76.41 21.61 22.98
N GLU A 41 76.13 22.69 22.23
CA GLU A 41 77.14 23.62 21.72
C GLU A 41 77.20 24.98 22.47
N ASN A 42 76.18 25.35 23.26
CA ASN A 42 76.07 26.70 23.85
C ASN A 42 75.75 26.75 25.35
N ASN A 43 76.65 27.37 26.14
CA ASN A 43 76.44 27.69 27.56
C ASN A 43 75.70 29.04 27.79
N TYR A 44 75.18 29.69 26.75
CA TYR A 44 74.37 30.92 26.86
C TYR A 44 73.20 30.87 25.88
N ILE A 45 71.98 31.08 26.40
CA ILE A 45 70.74 31.04 25.64
C ILE A 45 70.66 32.27 24.72
N SER A 46 70.74 32.07 23.41
CA SER A 46 70.49 33.13 22.41
C SER A 46 68.99 33.33 22.22
N THR A 47 68.54 34.56 21.95
CA THR A 47 67.13 34.86 21.63
C THR A 47 66.61 34.03 20.45
N ASP A 48 67.47 33.73 19.47
CA ASP A 48 67.16 32.86 18.31
C ASP A 48 66.86 31.41 18.73
N SER A 49 67.48 30.92 19.81
CA SER A 49 67.23 29.56 20.34
C SER A 49 65.90 29.45 21.08
N ILE A 50 65.48 30.51 21.78
CA ILE A 50 64.18 30.57 22.46
C ILE A 50 63.05 30.63 21.42
N GLU A 51 63.20 31.43 20.36
CA GLU A 51 62.21 31.53 19.30
C GLU A 51 62.02 30.19 18.56
N LYS A 52 63.13 29.49 18.26
CA LYS A 52 63.08 28.15 17.65
C LYS A 52 62.44 27.11 18.58
N LEU A 53 62.68 27.18 19.89
CA LEU A 53 62.07 26.28 20.87
C LEU A 53 60.55 26.52 20.99
N LEU A 54 60.12 27.78 21.07
CA LEU A 54 58.70 28.13 21.12
C LEU A 54 57.97 27.73 19.82
N THR A 55 58.63 27.91 18.68
CA THR A 55 58.08 27.47 17.38
C THR A 55 57.95 25.95 17.32
N PHE A 56 58.95 25.22 17.82
CA PHE A 56 58.91 23.76 17.91
C PHE A 56 57.81 23.25 18.86
N ASP A 57 57.64 23.90 20.02
CA ASP A 57 56.59 23.56 20.99
C ASP A 57 55.18 23.82 20.41
N LEU A 58 54.99 24.96 19.75
CA LEU A 58 53.75 25.29 19.06
C LEU A 58 53.41 24.28 17.95
N LEU A 59 54.37 23.95 17.08
CA LEU A 59 54.17 22.99 15.99
C LEU A 59 53.93 21.56 16.52
N SER A 60 54.58 21.18 17.62
CA SER A 60 54.33 19.90 18.31
C SER A 60 52.93 19.88 18.94
N GLY A 61 52.48 20.99 19.50
CA GLY A 61 51.11 21.15 20.02
C GLY A 61 50.04 21.08 18.92
N ILE A 62 50.29 21.69 17.76
CA ILE A 62 49.43 21.57 16.58
C ILE A 62 49.38 20.11 16.11
N LEU A 63 50.51 19.42 16.04
CA LEU A 63 50.56 18.00 15.67
C LEU A 63 49.78 17.12 16.67
N ASP A 64 49.86 17.38 17.99
CA ASP A 64 49.06 16.66 19.00
C ASP A 64 47.56 16.85 18.82
N ALA A 65 47.13 18.12 18.61
CA ALA A 65 45.73 18.46 18.44
C ALA A 65 45.13 17.79 17.19
N GLU A 66 45.83 17.88 16.06
CA GLU A 66 45.40 17.27 14.80
C GLU A 66 45.42 15.74 14.85
N LEU A 67 46.40 15.14 15.54
CA LEU A 67 46.42 13.69 15.76
C LEU A 67 45.25 13.23 16.62
N ARG A 68 44.85 14.02 17.63
CA ARG A 68 43.71 13.71 18.50
C ARG A 68 42.37 13.81 17.77
N GLU A 69 42.22 14.82 16.91
CA GLU A 69 41.05 14.95 16.05
C GLU A 69 40.98 13.79 15.05
N LEU A 70 42.09 13.44 14.41
CA LEU A 70 42.16 12.32 13.47
C LEU A 70 41.88 10.97 14.16
N ASP A 71 42.29 10.80 15.41
CA ASP A 71 41.99 9.62 16.23
C ASP A 71 40.48 9.51 16.50
N GLY A 72 39.84 10.61 16.93
CA GLY A 72 38.38 10.66 17.15
C GLY A 72 37.58 10.45 15.86
N PHE A 73 38.07 10.98 14.73
CA PHE A 73 37.48 10.72 13.42
C PHE A 73 37.53 9.23 13.04
N LYS A 74 38.62 8.53 13.39
CA LYS A 74 38.74 7.09 13.13
C LYS A 74 37.85 6.25 14.04
N ASP A 75 37.63 6.65 15.27
CA ASP A 75 36.66 5.99 16.15
C ASP A 75 35.25 6.06 15.56
N ASN A 76 34.90 7.21 14.97
CA ASN A 76 33.64 7.36 14.22
C ASN A 76 33.60 6.46 12.98
N LEU A 77 34.67 6.41 12.17
CA LEU A 77 34.75 5.49 11.03
C LEU A 77 34.64 4.01 11.43
N GLN A 78 35.24 3.64 12.57
CA GLN A 78 35.14 2.29 13.11
C GLN A 78 33.70 1.94 13.50
N ALA A 79 32.95 2.89 14.09
CA ALA A 79 31.53 2.73 14.39
C ALA A 79 30.69 2.62 13.11
N GLU A 80 30.97 3.43 12.09
CA GLU A 80 30.30 3.37 10.78
C GLU A 80 30.56 2.04 10.06
N ILE A 81 31.77 1.47 10.15
CA ILE A 81 32.08 0.13 9.63
C ILE A 81 31.26 -0.96 10.31
N VAL A 82 31.09 -0.88 11.64
CA VAL A 82 30.28 -1.85 12.40
C VAL A 82 28.80 -1.76 12.00
N ASP A 83 28.26 -0.55 11.85
CA ASP A 83 26.90 -0.33 11.37
C ASP A 83 26.71 -0.79 9.92
N ALA A 84 27.67 -0.50 9.02
CA ALA A 84 27.66 -0.97 7.64
C ALA A 84 27.68 -2.51 7.57
N ARG A 85 28.46 -3.17 8.43
CA ARG A 85 28.50 -4.64 8.54
C ARG A 85 27.14 -5.21 8.95
N LEU A 86 26.45 -4.60 9.91
CA LEU A 86 25.10 -5.00 10.31
C LEU A 86 24.10 -4.84 9.16
N LYS A 87 24.15 -3.70 8.44
CA LYS A 87 23.28 -3.43 7.29
C LYS A 87 23.51 -4.41 6.14
N ILE A 88 24.76 -4.69 5.78
CA ILE A 88 25.11 -5.70 4.74
C ILE A 88 24.63 -7.09 5.16
N SER A 89 24.75 -7.45 6.44
CA SER A 89 24.30 -8.75 6.95
C SER A 89 22.77 -8.94 6.88
N SER A 90 22.00 -7.85 6.92
CA SER A 90 20.53 -7.87 6.76
C SER A 90 20.10 -8.07 5.28
N CYS A 91 20.98 -7.75 4.34
CA CYS A 91 20.75 -7.83 2.89
C CYS A 91 21.19 -9.17 2.25
N ARG A 92 21.32 -10.26 3.04
CA ARG A 92 21.78 -11.59 2.57
C ARG A 92 20.98 -12.19 1.41
N HIS A 93 19.76 -11.70 1.16
CA HIS A 93 18.89 -12.15 0.08
C HIS A 93 19.42 -11.75 -1.32
N LEU A 94 20.29 -10.72 -1.40
CA LEU A 94 20.95 -10.26 -2.63
C LEU A 94 22.38 -10.83 -2.70
N ARG A 95 22.51 -12.15 -2.83
CA ARG A 95 23.74 -12.93 -2.68
C ARG A 95 24.99 -12.28 -3.31
N GLU A 96 24.99 -12.04 -4.63
CA GLU A 96 26.16 -11.49 -5.35
C GLU A 96 26.51 -10.04 -4.96
N LEU A 97 25.49 -9.22 -4.72
CA LEU A 97 25.69 -7.83 -4.30
C LEU A 97 26.23 -7.77 -2.85
N SER A 98 25.71 -8.64 -1.99
CA SER A 98 26.12 -8.73 -0.58
C SER A 98 27.56 -9.24 -0.42
N THR A 99 28.01 -10.19 -1.25
CA THR A 99 29.39 -10.67 -1.25
C THR A 99 30.35 -9.58 -1.70
N LYS A 100 30.03 -8.86 -2.79
CA LYS A 100 30.84 -7.74 -3.28
C LYS A 100 30.94 -6.60 -2.26
N MET A 101 29.84 -6.28 -1.59
CA MET A 101 29.83 -5.27 -0.52
C MET A 101 30.63 -5.70 0.71
N GLN A 102 30.60 -6.99 1.04
CA GLN A 102 31.38 -7.54 2.15
C GLN A 102 32.89 -7.51 1.86
N GLU A 103 33.30 -7.84 0.64
CA GLU A 103 34.70 -7.75 0.19
C GLU A 103 35.21 -6.30 0.28
N ASN A 104 34.48 -5.35 -0.29
CA ASN A 104 34.86 -3.93 -0.22
C ASN A 104 34.96 -3.44 1.24
N LEU A 105 33.98 -3.76 2.09
CA LEU A 105 34.02 -3.36 3.50
C LEU A 105 35.22 -3.98 4.24
N GLN A 106 35.63 -5.19 3.88
CA GLN A 106 36.80 -5.85 4.45
C GLN A 106 38.10 -5.14 4.04
N ASP A 107 38.18 -4.62 2.82
CA ASP A 107 39.32 -3.83 2.35
C ASP A 107 39.40 -2.46 3.06
N SER A 108 38.25 -1.79 3.28
CA SER A 108 38.18 -0.55 4.06
C SER A 108 38.58 -0.79 5.53
N GLU A 109 38.15 -1.91 6.14
CA GLU A 109 38.53 -2.29 7.51
C GLU A 109 40.04 -2.55 7.64
N GLN A 110 40.66 -3.21 6.66
CA GLN A 110 42.11 -3.42 6.64
C GLN A 110 42.87 -2.10 6.50
N SER A 111 42.39 -1.21 5.64
CA SER A 111 42.98 0.12 5.43
C SER A 111 42.88 1.00 6.68
N LEU A 112 41.74 0.96 7.40
CA LEU A 112 41.59 1.62 8.68
C LEU A 112 42.58 1.08 9.72
N LYS A 113 42.72 -0.26 9.85
CA LYS A 113 43.70 -0.88 10.77
C LYS A 113 45.13 -0.45 10.46
N LYS A 114 45.53 -0.44 9.19
CA LYS A 114 46.85 0.04 8.76
C LYS A 114 47.08 1.49 9.20
N SER A 115 46.07 2.33 9.02
CA SER A 115 46.15 3.74 9.39
C SER A 115 46.21 3.96 10.92
N GLN A 116 45.60 3.09 11.73
CA GLN A 116 45.67 3.14 13.20
C GLN A 116 47.10 2.84 13.69
N VAL A 117 47.76 1.84 13.09
CA VAL A 117 49.17 1.53 13.40
C VAL A 117 50.07 2.73 13.11
N GLN A 118 49.86 3.43 11.99
CA GLN A 118 50.63 4.63 11.63
C GLN A 118 50.39 5.81 12.60
N ILE A 119 49.17 6.00 13.09
CA ILE A 119 48.90 7.02 14.13
C ILE A 119 49.61 6.70 15.44
N LEU A 120 49.60 5.42 15.85
CA LEU A 120 50.31 5.00 17.06
C LEU A 120 51.82 5.27 16.93
N GLU A 121 52.40 5.02 15.76
CA GLU A 121 53.80 5.35 15.46
C GLU A 121 54.06 6.87 15.55
N LEU A 122 53.19 7.71 14.97
CA LEU A 122 53.29 9.18 15.08
C LEU A 122 53.18 9.66 16.53
N LYS A 123 52.25 9.10 17.31
CA LYS A 123 52.08 9.41 18.75
C LYS A 123 53.33 9.02 19.56
N GLU A 124 53.97 7.90 19.22
CA GLU A 124 55.21 7.50 19.89
C GLU A 124 56.36 8.48 19.62
N GLN A 125 56.47 8.99 18.38
CA GLN A 125 57.47 10.00 18.03
C GLN A 125 57.17 11.35 18.69
N LEU A 126 55.91 11.78 18.71
CA LEU A 126 55.49 13.00 19.40
C LEU A 126 55.79 12.93 20.92
N ALA A 127 55.57 11.78 21.55
CA ALA A 127 55.94 11.57 22.96
C ALA A 127 57.46 11.62 23.19
N LYS A 128 58.30 11.36 22.17
CA LYS A 128 59.75 11.59 22.22
C LYS A 128 60.05 13.09 22.19
N PHE A 129 59.41 13.85 21.29
CA PHE A 129 59.56 15.31 21.20
C PHE A 129 59.19 16.05 22.50
N GLN A 130 58.05 15.68 23.10
CA GLN A 130 57.62 16.26 24.37
C GLN A 130 58.64 16.01 25.49
N ARG A 131 59.29 14.83 25.48
CA ARG A 131 60.40 14.53 26.41
C ARG A 131 61.63 15.39 26.12
N THR A 132 61.97 15.63 24.86
CA THR A 132 63.11 16.46 24.45
C THR A 132 62.92 17.94 24.86
N VAL A 133 61.72 18.50 24.65
CA VAL A 133 61.38 19.89 25.07
C VAL A 133 61.43 20.03 26.59
N LEU A 134 60.89 19.04 27.32
CA LEU A 134 60.92 19.04 28.79
C LEU A 134 62.36 18.96 29.33
N GLY A 135 63.23 18.18 28.67
CA GLY A 135 64.66 18.12 28.99
C GLY A 135 65.37 19.45 28.82
N PHE A 136 65.11 20.16 27.70
CA PHE A 136 65.70 21.46 27.42
C PHE A 136 65.27 22.56 28.41
N MET A 137 64.00 22.53 28.85
CA MET A 137 63.46 23.48 29.86
C MET A 137 64.05 23.27 31.26
N PHE A 138 64.37 22.02 31.64
CA PHE A 138 64.94 21.70 32.96
C PHE A 138 66.47 21.86 33.03
N GLU A 139 67.21 21.67 31.93
CA GLU A 139 68.66 21.88 31.91
C GLU A 139 69.06 23.36 31.97
N ASN A 140 68.19 24.27 31.51
CA ASN A 140 68.47 25.72 31.42
C ASN A 140 67.85 26.58 32.54
N GLY A 141 67.11 25.98 33.48
CA GLY A 141 66.31 26.67 34.50
C GLY A 141 66.91 26.72 35.91
N GLN A 142 68.06 27.37 36.09
CA GLN A 142 68.52 27.87 37.40
C GLN A 142 69.03 29.30 37.21
N ILE A 143 68.39 30.31 37.81
CA ILE A 143 68.85 31.68 38.19
C ILE A 143 67.56 32.50 38.48
N ASP A 144 67.11 32.59 39.73
CA ASP A 144 67.47 33.58 40.78
C ASP A 144 66.66 34.90 40.69
N MET A 145 65.66 35.03 41.57
CA MET A 145 64.86 36.25 41.78
C MET A 145 65.17 36.77 43.19
N GLY A 146 66.06 37.76 43.30
CA GLY A 146 66.50 38.32 44.59
C GLY A 146 67.03 39.74 44.48
N LEU A 147 66.16 40.69 44.84
CA LEU A 147 66.39 42.14 45.04
C LEU A 147 67.58 42.47 45.96
N GLU A 148 68.38 43.50 45.68
CA GLU A 148 68.82 44.51 46.69
C GLU A 148 69.60 45.73 46.11
N LEU A 149 69.49 46.84 46.85
CA LEU A 149 69.83 48.24 46.58
C LEU A 149 71.34 48.58 46.59
N SER A 150 71.74 49.70 45.96
CA SER A 150 72.97 50.44 46.34
C SER A 150 72.87 51.94 46.03
N GLU A 151 72.65 52.75 47.08
CA GLU A 151 72.92 54.19 47.18
C GLU A 151 74.41 54.46 47.44
N ASN A 152 74.93 55.59 46.92
CA ASN A 152 76.01 56.46 47.45
C ASN A 152 76.32 57.49 46.34
N GLY A 153 76.36 58.82 46.49
CA GLY A 153 76.53 59.70 47.64
C GLY A 153 77.82 60.52 47.46
N GLN A 154 77.73 61.83 47.14
CA GLN A 154 78.57 62.94 47.66
C GLN A 154 78.46 64.23 46.82
N LEU A 155 77.90 65.29 47.42
CA LEU A 155 78.03 66.69 47.02
C LEU A 155 78.73 67.45 48.15
N SER A 156 79.81 68.18 47.84
CA SER A 156 80.47 69.08 48.79
C SER A 156 80.29 70.55 48.41
N ASN A 157 79.88 71.28 49.44
CA ASN A 157 79.50 72.68 49.56
C ASN A 157 80.72 73.64 49.57
N ILE A 158 80.68 74.74 48.80
CA ILE A 158 81.55 75.92 48.99
C ILE A 158 80.72 77.21 48.96
N ASN A 159 80.16 77.51 50.13
CA ASN A 159 80.12 78.78 50.85
C ASN A 159 80.34 80.13 50.13
N ALA A 160 79.29 80.95 50.22
CA ALA A 160 79.27 82.40 50.50
C ALA A 160 80.28 83.33 49.79
N LYS A 161 79.97 83.71 48.56
CA LYS A 161 80.37 85.03 48.00
C LYS A 161 79.51 85.55 46.85
N SER A 162 78.22 85.19 46.80
CA SER A 162 77.37 85.46 45.62
C SER A 162 75.99 86.07 45.92
N ASN A 163 75.72 86.49 47.17
CA ASN A 163 74.40 86.96 47.63
C ASN A 163 73.80 88.19 46.92
N MET A 164 74.50 88.85 45.99
CA MET A 164 73.93 89.96 45.17
C MET A 164 73.77 89.62 43.68
N LYS A 165 74.31 88.48 43.21
CA LYS A 165 74.09 87.90 41.87
C LYS A 165 73.09 86.73 41.94
N ILE A 166 73.10 86.01 43.06
CA ILE A 166 72.16 84.98 43.45
C ILE A 166 70.71 85.46 43.36
N THR A 167 70.38 86.71 43.74
CA THR A 167 68.98 87.17 43.78
C THR A 167 68.37 87.36 42.39
N GLY A 168 69.19 87.65 41.37
CA GLY A 168 68.77 87.75 39.96
C GLY A 168 68.71 86.38 39.27
N GLU A 169 69.71 85.52 39.52
CA GLU A 169 69.75 84.14 39.04
C GLU A 169 68.65 83.28 39.68
N GLN A 170 68.36 83.46 40.97
CA GLN A 170 67.23 82.83 41.67
C GLN A 170 65.89 83.29 41.12
N LYS A 171 65.72 84.57 40.76
CA LYS A 171 64.48 85.07 40.12
C LYS A 171 64.30 84.51 38.71
N HIS A 172 65.37 84.36 37.95
CA HIS A 172 65.33 83.69 36.64
C HIS A 172 65.00 82.20 36.80
N LEU A 173 65.65 81.51 37.75
CA LEU A 173 65.37 80.11 38.08
C LEU A 173 63.92 79.93 38.52
N LEU A 174 63.38 80.78 39.40
CA LEU A 174 61.98 80.74 39.81
C LEU A 174 61.04 80.93 38.62
N ARG A 175 61.31 81.89 37.72
CA ARG A 175 60.49 82.11 36.53
C ARG A 175 60.53 80.92 35.56
N VAL A 176 61.68 80.25 35.43
CA VAL A 176 61.80 79.02 34.64
C VAL A 176 61.04 77.87 35.30
N LEU A 177 61.13 77.74 36.63
CA LEU A 177 60.38 76.75 37.40
C LEU A 177 58.87 76.99 37.32
N ASP A 178 58.40 78.21 37.44
CA ASP A 178 56.97 78.57 37.26
C ASP A 178 56.49 78.25 35.85
N LYS A 179 57.33 78.50 34.82
CA LYS A 179 57.03 78.14 33.44
C LYS A 179 57.03 76.63 33.20
N SER A 180 57.90 75.89 33.89
CA SER A 180 57.93 74.42 33.86
C SER A 180 56.72 73.84 34.58
N LEU A 181 56.37 74.36 35.76
CA LEU A 181 55.19 73.98 36.53
C LEU A 181 53.90 74.24 35.73
N ALA A 182 53.79 75.39 35.07
CA ALA A 182 52.64 75.70 34.21
C ALA A 182 52.52 74.73 33.02
N ARG A 183 53.65 74.29 32.45
CA ARG A 183 53.66 73.26 31.39
C ARG A 183 53.32 71.88 31.93
N GLU A 184 53.80 71.53 33.12
CA GLU A 184 53.51 70.26 33.78
C GLU A 184 52.02 70.15 34.14
N LEU A 185 51.41 71.22 34.66
CA LEU A 185 49.97 71.29 34.91
C LEU A 185 49.14 71.22 33.61
N ASP A 186 49.59 71.83 32.52
CA ASP A 186 48.94 71.70 31.20
C ASP A 186 49.03 70.25 30.65
N LEU A 187 50.17 69.59 30.85
CA LEU A 187 50.36 68.18 30.49
C LEU A 187 49.50 67.25 31.36
N GLU A 188 49.40 67.51 32.66
CA GLU A 188 48.54 66.74 33.58
C GLU A 188 47.07 66.90 33.19
N LYS A 189 46.65 68.11 32.83
CA LYS A 189 45.30 68.36 32.30
C LYS A 189 45.03 67.58 31.01
N LYS A 190 45.95 67.63 30.03
CA LYS A 190 45.84 66.85 28.78
C LYS A 190 45.83 65.35 29.04
N LEU A 191 46.60 64.88 30.02
CA LEU A 191 46.64 63.47 30.41
C LEU A 191 45.31 63.05 31.06
N ALA A 192 44.71 63.90 31.89
CA ALA A 192 43.37 63.66 32.44
C ALA A 192 42.29 63.63 31.34
N GLU A 193 42.33 64.56 30.39
CA GLU A 193 41.45 64.56 29.21
C GLU A 193 41.63 63.31 28.35
N SER A 194 42.89 62.88 28.12
CA SER A 194 43.21 61.64 27.41
C SER A 194 42.64 60.42 28.12
N ARG A 195 42.83 60.30 29.45
CA ARG A 195 42.26 59.20 30.26
C ARG A 195 40.73 59.18 30.22
N GLN A 196 40.08 60.35 30.18
CA GLN A 196 38.63 60.42 30.03
C GLN A 196 38.18 59.95 28.64
N SER A 197 38.90 60.33 27.59
CA SER A 197 38.63 59.87 26.22
C SER A 197 38.83 58.37 26.03
N GLU A 198 39.83 57.79 26.70
CA GLU A 198 40.11 56.35 26.71
C GLU A 198 38.95 55.57 27.34
N LYS A 199 38.46 56.00 28.51
CA LYS A 199 37.26 55.41 29.14
C LYS A 199 36.01 55.52 28.28
N GLU A 200 35.84 56.64 27.57
CA GLU A 200 34.71 56.79 26.63
C GLU A 200 34.83 55.82 25.44
N LEU A 201 36.05 55.62 24.91
CA LEU A 201 36.31 54.64 23.86
C LEU A 201 36.09 53.20 24.34
N GLU A 202 36.49 52.86 25.57
CA GLU A 202 36.26 51.55 26.18
C GLU A 202 34.77 51.23 26.27
N VAL A 203 33.95 52.18 26.74
CA VAL A 203 32.49 52.02 26.79
C VAL A 203 31.88 51.88 25.39
N LYS A 204 32.35 52.65 24.41
CA LYS A 204 31.90 52.53 23.01
C LYS A 204 32.27 51.17 22.42
N LEU A 205 33.49 50.69 22.66
CA LEU A 205 33.97 49.39 22.20
C LEU A 205 33.09 48.27 22.77
N HIS A 206 32.86 48.27 24.08
CA HIS A 206 32.00 47.27 24.72
C HIS A 206 30.57 47.29 24.17
N HIS A 207 30.01 48.48 23.92
CA HIS A 207 28.70 48.59 23.28
C HIS A 207 28.70 48.04 21.85
N THR A 208 29.74 48.31 21.06
CA THR A 208 29.85 47.76 19.71
C THR A 208 30.03 46.24 19.69
N GLU A 209 30.79 45.68 20.63
CA GLU A 209 30.94 44.23 20.80
C GLU A 209 29.61 43.58 21.17
N GLN A 210 28.85 44.18 22.08
CA GLN A 210 27.53 43.67 22.47
C GLN A 210 26.53 43.71 21.30
N VAL A 211 26.56 44.77 20.49
CA VAL A 211 25.73 44.86 19.27
C VAL A 211 26.17 43.80 18.25
N ALA A 212 27.47 43.60 18.04
CA ALA A 212 27.99 42.58 17.14
C ALA A 212 27.56 41.17 17.58
N PHE A 213 27.68 40.86 18.88
CA PHE A 213 27.25 39.59 19.46
C PHE A 213 25.75 39.32 19.22
N HIS A 214 24.89 40.30 19.49
CA HIS A 214 23.45 40.14 19.23
C HIS A 214 23.10 40.04 17.74
N MET A 215 23.86 40.70 16.86
CA MET A 215 23.69 40.56 15.42
C MET A 215 24.13 39.17 14.93
N GLU A 216 25.19 38.60 15.50
CA GLU A 216 25.64 37.24 15.22
C GLU A 216 24.60 36.20 15.66
N GLU A 217 24.09 36.30 16.89
CA GLU A 217 23.03 35.43 17.41
C GLU A 217 21.75 35.51 16.56
N ALA A 218 21.35 36.72 16.15
CA ALA A 218 20.20 36.90 15.26
C ALA A 218 20.45 36.31 13.87
N ALA A 219 21.67 36.43 13.33
CA ALA A 219 22.03 35.85 12.05
C ALA A 219 22.00 34.32 12.11
N GLU A 220 22.54 33.70 13.17
CA GLU A 220 22.52 32.25 13.39
C GLU A 220 21.08 31.72 13.40
N VAL A 221 20.18 32.36 14.15
CA VAL A 221 18.75 31.98 14.19
C VAL A 221 18.09 32.09 12.82
N ILE A 222 18.38 33.17 12.07
CA ILE A 222 17.80 33.38 10.74
C ILE A 222 18.33 32.33 9.75
N TRP A 223 19.63 32.06 9.75
CA TRP A 223 20.24 31.04 8.89
C TRP A 223 19.78 29.62 9.24
N GLY A 224 19.65 29.30 10.53
CA GLY A 224 19.09 28.03 10.99
C GLY A 224 17.67 27.81 10.46
N ARG A 225 16.79 28.81 10.62
CA ARG A 225 15.42 28.75 10.07
C ARG A 225 15.37 28.66 8.55
N PHE A 226 16.29 29.33 7.86
CA PHE A 226 16.39 29.26 6.40
C PHE A 226 16.76 27.85 5.94
N LEU A 227 17.77 27.22 6.55
CA LEU A 227 18.19 25.86 6.26
C LEU A 227 17.10 24.82 6.61
N GLU A 228 16.39 25.01 7.72
CA GLU A 228 15.23 24.18 8.08
C GLU A 228 14.13 24.28 7.03
N ALA A 229 13.83 25.49 6.54
CA ALA A 229 12.84 25.71 5.50
C ALA A 229 13.27 25.10 4.14
N GLU A 230 14.55 25.20 3.78
CA GLU A 230 15.11 24.59 2.57
C GLU A 230 15.06 23.06 2.64
N ASN A 231 15.44 22.46 3.77
CA ASN A 231 15.33 21.03 4.00
C ASN A 231 13.86 20.55 3.94
N ALA A 232 12.93 21.29 4.54
CA ALA A 232 11.51 20.97 4.47
C ALA A 232 10.98 21.04 3.02
N ALA A 233 11.45 22.01 2.23
CA ALA A 233 11.08 22.14 0.83
C ALA A 233 11.60 20.96 -0.01
N GLU A 234 12.84 20.50 0.21
CA GLU A 234 13.39 19.34 -0.49
C GLU A 234 12.62 18.05 -0.15
N VAL A 235 12.31 17.82 1.13
CA VAL A 235 11.49 16.67 1.56
C VAL A 235 10.11 16.71 0.90
N LEU A 236 9.46 17.87 0.86
CA LEU A 236 8.16 18.03 0.18
C LEU A 236 8.27 17.82 -1.33
N MET A 237 9.36 18.27 -1.95
CA MET A 237 9.62 18.05 -3.36
C MET A 237 9.78 16.56 -3.68
N ASP A 238 10.50 15.81 -2.85
CA ASP A 238 10.67 14.37 -3.04
C ASP A 238 9.36 13.59 -2.81
N ILE A 239 8.57 13.96 -1.80
CA ILE A 239 7.21 13.41 -1.63
C ILE A 239 6.36 13.73 -2.86
N SER A 240 6.43 14.96 -3.39
CA SER A 240 5.69 15.33 -4.60
C SER A 240 6.13 14.51 -5.82
N LYS A 241 7.44 14.24 -5.99
CA LYS A 241 7.94 13.39 -7.08
C LYS A 241 7.43 11.96 -6.95
N ASP A 242 7.44 11.40 -5.73
CA ASP A 242 6.92 10.05 -5.47
C ASP A 242 5.41 9.97 -5.77
N MET A 243 4.63 10.93 -5.28
CA MET A 243 3.19 11.00 -5.54
C MET A 243 2.88 11.08 -7.04
N VAL A 244 3.64 11.88 -7.81
CA VAL A 244 3.49 11.95 -9.26
C VAL A 244 3.81 10.59 -9.91
N GLY A 245 4.86 9.89 -9.45
CA GLY A 245 5.18 8.54 -9.90
C GLY A 245 4.05 7.53 -9.63
N GLN A 246 3.46 7.57 -8.43
CA GLN A 246 2.33 6.72 -8.08
C GLN A 246 1.10 7.01 -8.93
N VAL A 247 0.79 8.28 -9.18
CA VAL A 247 -0.32 8.69 -10.07
C VAL A 247 -0.11 8.16 -11.48
N GLN A 248 1.12 8.27 -12.02
CA GLN A 248 1.44 7.72 -13.34
C GLN A 248 1.28 6.19 -13.40
N LEU A 249 1.71 5.48 -12.36
CA LEU A 249 1.54 4.03 -12.26
C LEU A 249 0.06 3.63 -12.22
N VAL A 250 -0.75 4.33 -11.41
CA VAL A 250 -2.20 4.10 -11.33
C VAL A 250 -2.86 4.39 -12.68
N GLN A 251 -2.46 5.47 -13.37
CA GLN A 251 -2.97 5.79 -14.70
C GLN A 251 -2.61 4.71 -15.73
N PHE A 252 -1.39 4.20 -15.70
CA PHE A 252 -0.97 3.08 -16.54
C PHE A 252 -1.79 1.82 -16.27
N ASN A 253 -1.95 1.44 -14.99
CA ASN A 253 -2.74 0.29 -14.58
C ASN A 253 -4.20 0.43 -14.98
N ARG A 254 -4.78 1.62 -14.83
CA ARG A 254 -6.14 1.95 -15.27
C ARG A 254 -6.28 1.76 -16.78
N ASN A 255 -5.33 2.26 -17.58
CA ASN A 255 -5.35 2.08 -19.02
C ASN A 255 -5.26 0.60 -19.41
N GLY A 256 -4.41 -0.18 -18.74
CA GLY A 256 -4.34 -1.64 -18.93
C GLY A 256 -5.63 -2.35 -18.52
N SER A 257 -6.34 -1.87 -17.51
CA SER A 257 -7.65 -2.38 -17.12
C SER A 257 -8.72 -2.07 -18.16
N ILE A 258 -8.77 -0.84 -18.66
CA ILE A 258 -9.69 -0.41 -19.73
C ILE A 258 -9.49 -1.26 -20.98
N GLN A 259 -8.24 -1.52 -21.37
CA GLN A 259 -7.96 -2.35 -22.54
C GLN A 259 -8.47 -3.79 -22.38
N ARG A 260 -8.27 -4.40 -21.20
CA ARG A 260 -8.80 -5.74 -20.90
C ARG A 260 -10.33 -5.76 -20.87
N GLU A 261 -10.94 -4.71 -20.34
CA GLU A 261 -12.40 -4.55 -20.34
C GLU A 261 -12.96 -4.47 -21.76
N ILE A 262 -12.32 -3.69 -22.64
CA ILE A 262 -12.69 -3.60 -24.06
C ILE A 262 -12.58 -4.98 -24.73
N GLU A 263 -11.48 -5.71 -24.50
CA GLU A 263 -11.28 -7.05 -25.05
C GLU A 263 -12.35 -8.06 -24.55
N MET A 264 -12.70 -8.00 -23.27
CA MET A 264 -13.77 -8.84 -22.72
C MET A 264 -15.14 -8.45 -23.27
N LYS A 265 -15.39 -7.16 -23.47
CA LYS A 265 -16.63 -6.66 -24.08
C LYS A 265 -16.77 -7.13 -25.52
N THR A 266 -15.69 -7.15 -26.31
CA THR A 266 -15.72 -7.71 -27.66
C THR A 266 -15.98 -9.21 -27.64
N LYS A 267 -15.34 -9.97 -26.75
CA LYS A 267 -15.59 -11.42 -26.61
C LYS A 267 -17.04 -11.71 -26.18
N LEU A 268 -17.59 -10.90 -25.28
CA LEU A 268 -18.99 -11.02 -24.86
C LEU A 268 -19.94 -10.73 -26.02
N GLN A 269 -19.65 -9.70 -26.82
CA GLN A 269 -20.44 -9.38 -28.01
C GLN A 269 -20.44 -10.54 -29.01
N ASP A 270 -19.28 -11.17 -29.25
CA ASP A 270 -19.18 -12.36 -30.09
C ASP A 270 -20.00 -13.53 -29.53
N CYS A 271 -19.97 -13.75 -28.22
CA CYS A 271 -20.77 -14.79 -27.57
C CYS A 271 -22.28 -14.52 -27.69
N ILE A 272 -22.70 -13.27 -27.56
CA ILE A 272 -24.10 -12.86 -27.76
C ILE A 272 -24.53 -13.16 -29.19
N GLU A 273 -23.69 -12.86 -30.19
CA GLU A 273 -24.02 -13.13 -31.58
C GLU A 273 -24.12 -14.65 -31.86
N GLN A 274 -23.19 -15.45 -31.32
CA GLN A 274 -23.29 -16.92 -31.38
C GLN A 274 -24.54 -17.47 -30.69
N LEU A 275 -24.97 -16.85 -29.58
CA LEU A 275 -26.19 -17.24 -28.89
C LEU A 275 -27.42 -16.99 -29.79
N LYS A 276 -27.50 -15.82 -30.42
CA LYS A 276 -28.59 -15.52 -31.38
C LYS A 276 -28.61 -16.50 -32.54
N GLU A 277 -27.46 -16.87 -33.09
CA GLU A 277 -27.37 -17.89 -34.14
C GLU A 277 -27.91 -19.24 -33.67
N LYS A 278 -27.58 -19.64 -32.44
CA LYS A 278 -28.11 -20.87 -31.82
C LYS A 278 -29.61 -20.78 -31.54
N ASP A 279 -30.12 -19.63 -31.10
CA ASP A 279 -31.55 -19.43 -30.86
C ASP A 279 -32.35 -19.57 -32.17
N VAL A 280 -31.86 -18.99 -33.27
CA VAL A 280 -32.46 -19.18 -34.61
C VAL A 280 -32.43 -20.64 -35.04
N ALA A 281 -31.35 -21.37 -34.75
CA ALA A 281 -31.25 -22.79 -35.03
C ALA A 281 -32.23 -23.62 -34.17
N LEU A 282 -32.39 -23.26 -32.90
CA LEU A 282 -33.34 -23.88 -31.97
C LEU A 282 -34.78 -23.69 -32.45
N GLU A 283 -35.19 -22.47 -32.79
CA GLU A 283 -36.53 -22.18 -33.33
C GLU A 283 -36.83 -22.99 -34.60
N LYS A 284 -35.82 -23.18 -35.46
CA LYS A 284 -35.94 -24.02 -36.66
C LYS A 284 -36.16 -25.49 -36.30
N LEU A 285 -35.46 -25.99 -35.29
CA LEU A 285 -35.57 -27.36 -34.80
C LEU A 285 -36.92 -27.59 -34.12
N GLU A 286 -37.40 -26.65 -33.31
CA GLU A 286 -38.73 -26.67 -32.71
C GLU A 286 -39.84 -26.72 -33.77
N ARG A 287 -39.74 -25.92 -34.83
CA ARG A 287 -40.66 -25.99 -35.98
C ARG A 287 -40.66 -27.36 -36.65
N SER A 288 -39.48 -27.91 -36.95
CA SER A 288 -39.35 -29.25 -37.53
C SER A 288 -39.89 -30.35 -36.60
N ASN A 289 -39.69 -30.22 -35.29
CA ASN A 289 -40.21 -31.16 -34.31
C ASN A 289 -41.74 -31.09 -34.23
N ALA A 290 -42.32 -29.89 -34.25
CA ALA A 290 -43.77 -29.71 -34.30
C ALA A 290 -44.38 -30.34 -35.57
N GLU A 291 -43.73 -30.17 -36.73
CA GLU A 291 -44.11 -30.83 -37.98
C GLU A 291 -44.04 -32.37 -37.87
N HIS A 292 -42.98 -32.91 -37.27
CA HIS A 292 -42.85 -34.34 -37.03
C HIS A 292 -43.91 -34.90 -36.07
N ILE A 293 -44.27 -34.15 -35.01
CA ILE A 293 -45.37 -34.53 -34.11
C ILE A 293 -46.68 -34.57 -34.89
N ALA A 294 -46.98 -33.55 -35.70
CA ALA A 294 -48.17 -33.53 -36.54
C ALA A 294 -48.22 -34.73 -37.50
N GLN A 295 -47.12 -35.01 -38.20
CA GLN A 295 -47.00 -36.19 -39.07
C GLN A 295 -47.17 -37.50 -38.29
N SER A 296 -46.59 -37.62 -37.09
CA SER A 296 -46.74 -38.79 -36.24
C SER A 296 -48.21 -39.01 -35.83
N THR A 297 -48.91 -37.94 -35.42
CA THR A 297 -50.34 -38.03 -35.09
C THR A 297 -51.20 -38.45 -36.29
N GLU A 298 -50.88 -37.96 -37.48
CA GLU A 298 -51.54 -38.39 -38.72
C GLU A 298 -51.29 -39.88 -39.00
N VAL A 299 -50.04 -40.34 -38.87
CA VAL A 299 -49.67 -41.75 -39.02
C VAL A 299 -50.39 -42.64 -38.00
N PHE A 300 -50.56 -42.20 -36.75
CA PHE A 300 -51.37 -42.92 -35.77
C PHE A 300 -52.83 -43.03 -36.20
N SER A 301 -53.43 -41.94 -36.69
CA SER A 301 -54.82 -41.95 -37.17
C SER A 301 -55.01 -42.85 -38.40
N LEU A 302 -54.03 -42.87 -39.32
CA LEU A 302 -54.05 -43.74 -40.48
C LEU A 302 -53.87 -45.20 -40.07
N ARG A 303 -52.98 -45.50 -39.13
CA ARG A 303 -52.80 -46.84 -38.56
C ARG A 303 -54.09 -47.36 -37.93
N GLU A 304 -54.80 -46.52 -37.17
CA GLU A 304 -56.08 -46.89 -36.56
C GLU A 304 -57.15 -47.18 -37.62
N LYS A 305 -57.24 -46.35 -38.67
CA LYS A 305 -58.12 -46.62 -39.83
C LYS A 305 -57.76 -47.91 -40.55
N VAL A 306 -56.47 -48.18 -40.77
CA VAL A 306 -55.99 -49.42 -41.39
C VAL A 306 -56.39 -50.62 -40.55
N ASN A 307 -56.18 -50.59 -39.24
CA ASN A 307 -56.58 -51.66 -38.33
C ASN A 307 -58.09 -51.93 -38.40
N LEU A 308 -58.91 -50.87 -38.44
CA LEU A 308 -60.37 -50.98 -38.55
C LEU A 308 -60.79 -51.60 -39.88
N LEU A 309 -60.15 -51.20 -40.99
CA LEU A 309 -60.36 -51.82 -42.30
C LEU A 309 -59.91 -53.29 -42.34
N GLU A 310 -58.80 -53.63 -41.71
CA GLU A 310 -58.34 -55.03 -41.57
C GLU A 310 -59.32 -55.88 -40.77
N GLU A 311 -59.93 -55.32 -39.73
CA GLU A 311 -60.95 -56.00 -38.92
C GLU A 311 -62.26 -56.21 -39.71
N MET A 312 -62.73 -55.18 -40.42
CA MET A 312 -63.87 -55.29 -41.35
C MET A 312 -63.61 -56.32 -42.46
N LEU A 313 -62.38 -56.38 -42.99
CA LEU A 313 -61.99 -57.36 -43.99
C LEU A 313 -62.05 -58.78 -43.42
N LYS A 314 -61.52 -59.01 -42.21
CA LYS A 314 -61.60 -60.31 -41.52
C LYS A 314 -63.05 -60.73 -41.29
N GLU A 315 -63.90 -59.81 -40.85
CA GLU A 315 -65.33 -60.09 -40.65
C GLU A 315 -66.04 -60.45 -41.95
N SER A 316 -65.81 -59.68 -43.02
CA SER A 316 -66.33 -59.96 -44.36
C SER A 316 -65.85 -61.32 -44.89
N GLN A 317 -64.58 -61.65 -44.69
CA GLN A 317 -64.01 -62.95 -45.05
C GLN A 317 -64.74 -64.09 -44.32
N VAL A 318 -65.01 -63.95 -43.01
CA VAL A 318 -65.77 -64.95 -42.23
C VAL A 318 -67.21 -65.08 -42.74
N GLN A 319 -67.88 -63.95 -43.02
CA GLN A 319 -69.24 -63.96 -43.59
C GLN A 319 -69.27 -64.67 -44.95
N LEU A 320 -68.27 -64.43 -45.81
CA LEU A 320 -68.15 -65.07 -47.12
C LEU A 320 -67.88 -66.58 -47.01
N VAL A 321 -67.01 -67.01 -46.08
CA VAL A 321 -66.78 -68.44 -45.82
C VAL A 321 -68.05 -69.12 -45.31
N ASN A 322 -68.80 -68.47 -44.40
CA ASN A 322 -70.08 -69.00 -43.92
C ASN A 322 -71.13 -69.09 -45.04
N ALA A 323 -71.23 -68.07 -45.90
CA ALA A 323 -72.13 -68.07 -47.04
C ALA A 323 -71.77 -69.18 -48.05
N ASN A 324 -70.47 -69.36 -48.34
CA ASN A 324 -69.99 -70.46 -49.17
C ASN A 324 -70.31 -71.81 -48.56
N GLY A 325 -70.06 -72.03 -47.27
CA GLY A 325 -70.42 -73.29 -46.59
C GLY A 325 -71.93 -73.57 -46.62
N CYS A 326 -72.76 -72.54 -46.47
CA CYS A 326 -74.21 -72.67 -46.60
C CYS A 326 -74.65 -72.99 -48.04
N ASN A 327 -73.94 -72.46 -49.03
CA ASN A 327 -74.19 -72.72 -50.44
C ASN A 327 -73.70 -74.10 -50.88
N GLU A 328 -72.56 -74.57 -50.34
CA GLU A 328 -72.08 -75.94 -50.51
C GLU A 328 -73.10 -76.93 -49.93
N ALA A 329 -73.59 -76.68 -48.71
CA ALA A 329 -74.62 -77.51 -48.09
C ALA A 329 -75.94 -77.53 -48.88
N SER A 330 -76.37 -76.39 -49.44
CA SER A 330 -77.57 -76.33 -50.28
C SER A 330 -77.37 -77.03 -51.63
N GLN A 331 -76.17 -76.94 -52.21
CA GLN A 331 -75.81 -77.65 -53.44
C GLN A 331 -75.71 -79.16 -53.22
N GLU A 332 -75.22 -79.60 -52.06
CA GLU A 332 -75.20 -81.00 -51.65
C GLU A 332 -76.64 -81.52 -51.47
N GLN A 333 -77.52 -80.76 -50.81
CA GLN A 333 -78.96 -81.08 -50.75
C GLN A 333 -79.62 -81.15 -52.13
N LEU A 334 -79.29 -80.25 -53.05
CA LEU A 334 -79.80 -80.29 -54.42
C LEU A 334 -79.30 -81.54 -55.16
N SER A 335 -78.04 -81.93 -54.97
CA SER A 335 -77.48 -83.17 -55.54
C SER A 335 -78.15 -84.42 -54.98
N GLU A 336 -78.40 -84.48 -53.67
CA GLU A 336 -79.19 -85.54 -53.06
C GLU A 336 -80.60 -85.62 -53.64
N MET A 337 -81.28 -84.47 -53.78
CA MET A 337 -82.60 -84.40 -54.37
C MET A 337 -82.59 -84.83 -55.85
N GLU A 338 -81.56 -84.48 -56.60
CA GLU A 338 -81.37 -84.92 -57.99
C GLU A 338 -81.13 -86.44 -58.08
N ASN A 339 -80.38 -87.03 -57.16
CA ASN A 339 -80.22 -88.49 -57.04
C ASN A 339 -81.56 -89.18 -56.73
N VAL A 340 -82.37 -88.60 -55.83
CA VAL A 340 -83.73 -89.09 -55.55
C VAL A 340 -84.61 -89.00 -56.79
N ILE A 341 -84.61 -87.87 -57.51
CA ILE A 341 -85.35 -87.70 -58.77
C ILE A 341 -84.92 -88.75 -59.80
N ASN A 342 -83.62 -89.01 -59.96
CA ASN A 342 -83.11 -90.02 -60.88
C ASN A 342 -83.56 -91.42 -60.47
N SER A 343 -83.54 -91.75 -59.17
CA SER A 343 -84.07 -93.02 -58.66
C SER A 343 -85.58 -93.17 -58.90
N LEU A 344 -86.35 -92.08 -58.78
CA LEU A 344 -87.78 -92.08 -59.05
C LEU A 344 -88.07 -92.23 -60.54
N LYS A 345 -87.29 -91.58 -61.42
CA LYS A 345 -87.39 -91.77 -62.88
C LYS A 345 -87.11 -93.22 -63.27
N GLU A 346 -86.07 -93.83 -62.70
CA GLU A 346 -85.76 -95.24 -62.92
C GLU A 346 -86.91 -96.15 -62.42
N ASN A 347 -87.44 -95.87 -61.23
CA ASN A 347 -88.59 -96.60 -60.68
C ASN A 347 -89.86 -96.43 -61.54
N ILE A 348 -90.09 -95.25 -62.12
CA ILE A 348 -91.21 -95.00 -63.05
C ILE A 348 -91.01 -95.81 -64.33
N TYR A 349 -89.80 -95.84 -64.90
CA TYR A 349 -89.48 -96.67 -66.07
C TYR A 349 -89.69 -98.18 -65.80
N ILE A 350 -89.26 -98.64 -64.61
CA ILE A 350 -89.54 -100.01 -64.15
C ILE A 350 -91.04 -100.24 -63.98
N ALA A 351 -91.79 -99.26 -63.46
CA ALA A 351 -93.24 -99.38 -63.27
C ALA A 351 -94.01 -99.37 -64.61
N GLU A 352 -93.63 -98.52 -65.57
CA GLU A 352 -94.21 -98.47 -66.92
C GLU A 352 -93.96 -99.78 -67.67
N SER A 353 -92.72 -100.28 -67.69
CA SER A 353 -92.41 -101.59 -68.31
C SER A 353 -93.14 -102.75 -67.62
N ARG A 354 -93.40 -102.65 -66.30
CA ARG A 354 -94.20 -103.62 -65.54
C ARG A 354 -95.70 -103.50 -65.83
N ALA A 355 -96.21 -102.31 -66.11
CA ALA A 355 -97.60 -102.07 -66.51
C ALA A 355 -97.87 -102.55 -67.94
N GLU A 356 -96.98 -102.25 -68.89
CA GLU A 356 -97.04 -102.78 -70.26
C GLU A 356 -96.94 -104.32 -70.28
N SER A 357 -96.10 -104.90 -69.41
CA SER A 357 -96.02 -106.35 -69.23
C SER A 357 -97.26 -106.95 -68.56
N ALA A 358 -97.92 -106.22 -67.66
CA ALA A 358 -99.16 -106.66 -67.00
C ALA A 358 -100.37 -106.61 -67.95
N GLU A 359 -100.40 -105.63 -68.87
CA GLU A 359 -101.43 -105.51 -69.91
C GLU A 359 -101.30 -106.63 -70.97
N ALA A 360 -100.08 -107.01 -71.34
CA ALA A 360 -99.82 -108.18 -72.18
C ALA A 360 -100.12 -109.52 -71.49
N LYS A 361 -99.92 -109.61 -70.16
CA LYS A 361 -100.18 -110.84 -69.36
C LYS A 361 -101.66 -111.04 -69.01
N ALA A 362 -102.48 -109.99 -68.92
CA ALA A 362 -103.92 -110.12 -68.69
C ALA A 362 -104.68 -110.82 -69.84
N ALA A 363 -104.17 -110.71 -71.08
CA ALA A 363 -104.76 -111.36 -72.26
C ALA A 363 -104.42 -112.87 -72.38
N GLN A 364 -103.34 -113.35 -71.74
CA GLN A 364 -102.93 -114.76 -71.77
C GLN A 364 -103.38 -115.57 -70.52
N LEU A 365 -103.85 -114.88 -69.47
CA LEU A 365 -104.22 -115.46 -68.17
C LEU A 365 -105.67 -115.99 -68.05
N THR A 366 -106.53 -115.78 -69.05
CA THR A 366 -107.89 -116.38 -69.10
C THR A 366 -107.95 -117.75 -69.77
N GLU A 367 -106.87 -118.22 -70.41
CA GLU A 367 -106.87 -119.44 -71.23
C GLU A 367 -106.09 -120.61 -70.60
N THR A 368 -105.23 -120.37 -69.59
CA THR A 368 -104.18 -121.34 -69.24
C THR A 368 -104.00 -121.63 -67.74
N ASN A 369 -105.01 -121.37 -66.89
CA ASN A 369 -104.88 -121.50 -65.43
C ASN A 369 -105.99 -122.31 -64.72
N LEU A 370 -106.38 -123.46 -65.28
CA LEU A 370 -107.04 -124.53 -64.50
C LEU A 370 -106.26 -125.86 -64.48
N GLU A 371 -105.10 -125.96 -65.14
CA GLU A 371 -104.46 -127.27 -65.35
C GLU A 371 -103.24 -127.60 -64.48
N LEU A 372 -102.55 -126.66 -63.84
CA LEU A 372 -101.37 -127.01 -63.03
C LEU A 372 -101.37 -126.16 -61.76
N THR A 373 -102.10 -126.54 -60.71
CA THR A 373 -101.90 -127.79 -59.97
C THR A 373 -100.43 -127.94 -59.59
N GLU A 374 -100.22 -127.78 -58.28
CA GLU A 374 -99.22 -128.52 -57.53
C GLU A 374 -97.74 -128.08 -57.68
N GLU A 375 -97.20 -127.76 -56.51
CA GLU A 375 -95.81 -128.02 -56.13
C GLU A 375 -94.72 -127.02 -56.55
N LEU A 376 -94.40 -126.10 -55.62
CA LEU A 376 -93.16 -126.08 -54.82
C LEU A 376 -92.89 -124.66 -54.28
N ASN A 377 -93.25 -124.30 -53.04
CA ASN A 377 -92.56 -124.56 -51.77
C ASN A 377 -91.04 -124.23 -51.68
N PHE A 378 -90.76 -123.17 -50.89
CA PHE A 378 -89.80 -123.07 -49.75
C PHE A 378 -88.26 -122.95 -49.95
N HIS A 379 -87.69 -121.77 -49.58
CA HIS A 379 -86.64 -121.51 -48.55
C HIS A 379 -85.84 -120.18 -48.81
N LYS A 380 -85.72 -119.21 -47.87
CA LYS A 380 -84.80 -119.07 -46.68
C LYS A 380 -83.32 -118.81 -47.10
N GLY A 381 -82.49 -117.88 -46.61
CA GLY A 381 -82.50 -116.80 -45.60
C GLY A 381 -81.03 -116.29 -45.36
N SER A 382 -80.86 -115.26 -44.52
CA SER A 382 -79.66 -114.84 -43.74
C SER A 382 -78.64 -113.80 -44.27
N ALA A 383 -78.25 -112.91 -43.34
CA ALA A 383 -77.27 -111.81 -43.38
C ALA A 383 -75.94 -112.17 -42.69
N THR A 384 -74.88 -111.32 -42.82
CA THR A 384 -74.01 -110.75 -41.73
C THR A 384 -72.82 -109.90 -42.23
N ASN A 385 -72.31 -109.00 -41.34
CA ASN A 385 -71.32 -107.91 -41.48
C ASN A 385 -69.90 -108.23 -40.95
N THR A 386 -68.98 -107.26 -41.19
CA THR A 386 -67.90 -106.65 -40.33
C THR A 386 -66.43 -106.90 -40.69
N ASP A 387 -65.71 -105.86 -41.18
CA ASP A 387 -64.22 -105.83 -41.24
C ASP A 387 -63.53 -104.43 -41.48
N GLN A 388 -63.96 -103.31 -40.85
CA GLN A 388 -63.29 -101.98 -41.02
C GLN A 388 -63.28 -101.08 -39.76
N LYS A 389 -62.58 -101.45 -38.68
CA LYS A 389 -62.50 -100.58 -37.47
C LYS A 389 -61.11 -100.40 -36.84
N VAL A 390 -60.08 -101.08 -37.34
CA VAL A 390 -58.74 -101.07 -36.70
C VAL A 390 -57.82 -99.97 -37.27
N GLY A 391 -57.87 -99.67 -38.57
CA GLY A 391 -56.98 -98.66 -39.18
C GLY A 391 -57.29 -97.19 -38.86
N LEU A 392 -58.49 -96.89 -38.37
CA LEU A 392 -58.91 -95.51 -38.03
C LEU A 392 -58.36 -95.04 -36.67
N LEU A 393 -58.14 -95.97 -35.73
CA LEU A 393 -57.67 -95.67 -34.38
C LEU A 393 -56.13 -95.51 -34.31
N GLU A 394 -55.36 -96.24 -35.12
CA GLU A 394 -53.90 -96.10 -35.19
C GLU A 394 -53.44 -94.79 -35.85
N LYS A 395 -54.26 -94.21 -36.72
CA LYS A 395 -53.97 -92.93 -37.38
C LYS A 395 -54.22 -91.74 -36.44
N GLN A 396 -55.25 -91.82 -35.59
CA GLN A 396 -55.52 -90.81 -34.56
C GLN A 396 -54.46 -90.79 -33.46
N MET A 397 -53.90 -91.95 -33.07
CA MET A 397 -52.86 -92.02 -32.03
C MET A 397 -51.57 -91.28 -32.44
N ARG A 398 -51.11 -91.42 -33.70
CA ARG A 398 -49.92 -90.71 -34.19
C ARG A 398 -50.12 -89.19 -34.33
N GLU A 399 -51.33 -88.75 -34.64
CA GLU A 399 -51.68 -87.33 -34.75
C GLU A 399 -51.62 -86.62 -33.38
N TYR A 400 -52.13 -87.26 -32.31
CA TYR A 400 -52.08 -86.70 -30.95
C TYR A 400 -50.66 -86.64 -30.36
N GLU A 401 -49.78 -87.59 -30.69
CA GLU A 401 -48.37 -87.57 -30.26
C GLU A 401 -47.61 -86.37 -30.86
N ILE A 402 -47.87 -86.05 -32.14
CA ILE A 402 -47.28 -84.88 -32.83
C ILE A 402 -47.78 -83.57 -32.21
N GLN A 403 -49.06 -83.49 -31.87
CA GLN A 403 -49.65 -82.32 -31.20
C GLN A 403 -49.06 -82.10 -29.80
N LEU A 404 -48.82 -83.17 -29.04
CA LEU A 404 -48.18 -83.11 -27.72
C LEU A 404 -46.74 -82.58 -27.82
N GLN A 405 -45.99 -83.01 -28.83
CA GLN A 405 -44.61 -82.57 -29.05
C GLN A 405 -44.56 -81.09 -29.48
N HIS A 406 -45.49 -80.64 -30.33
CA HIS A 406 -45.61 -79.22 -30.70
C HIS A 406 -46.01 -78.33 -29.50
N ALA A 407 -46.93 -78.79 -28.64
CA ALA A 407 -47.31 -78.07 -27.42
C ALA A 407 -46.13 -77.95 -26.43
N LYS A 408 -45.31 -79.00 -26.32
CA LYS A 408 -44.12 -78.99 -25.45
C LYS A 408 -43.05 -78.02 -25.96
N SER A 409 -42.74 -78.04 -27.25
CA SER A 409 -41.82 -77.08 -27.88
C SER A 409 -42.34 -75.64 -27.78
N SER A 410 -43.66 -75.43 -27.93
CA SER A 410 -44.28 -74.11 -27.75
C SER A 410 -44.23 -73.62 -26.29
N SER A 411 -44.32 -74.52 -25.32
CA SER A 411 -44.22 -74.18 -23.89
C SER A 411 -42.80 -73.89 -23.45
N GLU A 412 -41.80 -74.58 -24.00
CA GLU A 412 -40.39 -74.28 -23.74
C GLU A 412 -39.99 -72.93 -24.35
N ALA A 413 -40.45 -72.63 -25.57
CA ALA A 413 -40.23 -71.34 -26.23
C ALA A 413 -40.86 -70.16 -25.46
N SER A 414 -42.06 -70.33 -24.89
CA SER A 414 -42.69 -69.28 -24.07
C SER A 414 -42.02 -69.10 -22.70
N GLN A 415 -41.55 -70.18 -22.07
CA GLN A 415 -40.79 -70.10 -20.82
C GLN A 415 -39.45 -69.37 -21.01
N GLU A 416 -38.77 -69.60 -22.13
CA GLU A 416 -37.49 -68.93 -22.42
C GLU A 416 -37.70 -67.44 -22.73
N GLN A 417 -38.79 -67.08 -23.42
CA GLN A 417 -39.21 -65.67 -23.57
C GLN A 417 -39.48 -65.01 -22.20
N GLN A 418 -40.14 -65.72 -21.28
CA GLN A 418 -40.43 -65.19 -19.95
C GLN A 418 -39.15 -64.99 -19.12
N ASN A 419 -38.20 -65.93 -19.18
CA ASN A 419 -36.90 -65.80 -18.53
C ASN A 419 -36.08 -64.63 -19.09
N MET A 420 -36.14 -64.39 -20.40
CA MET A 420 -35.53 -63.21 -21.04
C MET A 420 -36.14 -61.90 -20.53
N LEU A 421 -37.46 -61.85 -20.40
CA LEU A 421 -38.16 -60.68 -19.84
C LEU A 421 -37.76 -60.43 -18.38
N TYR A 422 -37.65 -61.48 -17.56
CA TYR A 422 -37.20 -61.34 -16.17
C TYR A 422 -35.75 -60.83 -16.07
N ALA A 423 -34.84 -61.28 -16.93
CA ALA A 423 -33.47 -60.76 -16.98
C ALA A 423 -33.45 -59.27 -17.36
N ALA A 424 -34.23 -58.87 -18.38
CA ALA A 424 -34.34 -57.48 -18.78
C ALA A 424 -34.96 -56.58 -17.70
N ILE A 425 -35.98 -57.08 -16.97
CA ILE A 425 -36.58 -56.36 -15.84
C ILE A 425 -35.55 -56.14 -14.72
N TRP A 426 -34.77 -57.17 -14.39
CA TRP A 426 -33.75 -57.09 -13.35
C TRP A 426 -32.63 -56.09 -13.69
N ASP A 427 -32.20 -56.05 -14.96
CA ASP A 427 -31.25 -55.04 -15.45
C ASP A 427 -31.82 -53.62 -15.33
N MET A 428 -33.11 -53.42 -15.67
CA MET A 428 -33.79 -52.13 -15.52
C MET A 428 -33.93 -51.72 -14.05
N GLU A 429 -34.25 -52.64 -13.14
CA GLU A 429 -34.32 -52.37 -11.70
C GLU A 429 -32.98 -51.92 -11.14
N THR A 430 -31.89 -52.58 -11.54
CA THR A 430 -30.53 -52.22 -11.15
C THR A 430 -30.16 -50.82 -11.65
N LEU A 431 -30.53 -50.48 -12.90
CA LEU A 431 -30.33 -49.14 -13.46
C LEU A 431 -31.13 -48.09 -12.69
N ILE A 432 -32.39 -48.38 -12.35
CA ILE A 432 -33.24 -47.46 -11.57
C ILE A 432 -32.61 -47.18 -10.21
N GLU A 433 -32.08 -48.20 -9.53
CA GLU A 433 -31.45 -48.02 -8.23
C GLU A 433 -30.15 -47.21 -8.31
N ASP A 434 -29.30 -47.46 -9.32
CA ASP A 434 -28.11 -46.65 -9.59
C ASP A 434 -28.48 -45.19 -9.88
N LEU A 435 -29.49 -44.96 -10.73
CA LEU A 435 -29.99 -43.62 -11.05
C LEU A 435 -30.55 -42.92 -9.81
N LYS A 436 -31.34 -43.60 -8.96
CA LYS A 436 -31.82 -43.05 -7.69
C LYS A 436 -30.66 -42.62 -6.79
N SER A 437 -29.63 -43.46 -6.65
CA SER A 437 -28.46 -43.13 -5.83
C SER A 437 -27.68 -41.91 -6.36
N LYS A 438 -27.62 -41.77 -7.69
CA LYS A 438 -27.00 -40.60 -8.36
C LYS A 438 -27.84 -39.35 -8.18
N VAL A 439 -29.17 -39.46 -8.27
CA VAL A 439 -30.10 -38.36 -8.00
C VAL A 439 -29.96 -37.88 -6.55
N ALA A 440 -29.98 -38.79 -5.57
CA ALA A 440 -29.80 -38.42 -4.17
C ALA A 440 -28.45 -37.72 -3.90
N LYS A 441 -27.37 -38.18 -4.53
CA LYS A 441 -26.05 -37.51 -4.45
C LYS A 441 -26.01 -36.16 -5.16
N ALA A 442 -26.78 -35.99 -6.23
CA ALA A 442 -26.89 -34.71 -6.93
C ALA A 442 -27.69 -33.72 -6.07
N GLU A 443 -28.83 -34.14 -5.54
CA GLU A 443 -29.68 -33.36 -4.63
C GLU A 443 -28.89 -32.86 -3.42
N SER A 444 -28.15 -33.74 -2.73
CA SER A 444 -27.34 -33.32 -1.57
C SER A 444 -26.27 -32.29 -1.93
N LYS A 445 -25.67 -32.40 -3.13
CA LYS A 445 -24.69 -31.42 -3.62
C LYS A 445 -25.36 -30.10 -3.97
N THR A 446 -26.55 -30.14 -4.56
CA THR A 446 -27.34 -28.95 -4.87
C THR A 446 -27.77 -28.23 -3.60
N GLU A 447 -28.22 -28.95 -2.58
CA GLU A 447 -28.57 -28.41 -1.26
C GLU A 447 -27.35 -27.76 -0.59
N THR A 448 -26.19 -28.44 -0.59
CA THR A 448 -24.94 -27.86 -0.06
C THR A 448 -24.52 -26.59 -0.83
N ALA A 449 -24.71 -26.56 -2.14
CA ALA A 449 -24.40 -25.39 -2.96
C ALA A 449 -25.40 -24.24 -2.71
N GLU A 450 -26.67 -24.55 -2.46
CA GLU A 450 -27.69 -23.58 -2.08
C GLU A 450 -27.38 -22.93 -0.72
N GLU A 451 -27.00 -23.72 0.28
CA GLU A 451 -26.52 -23.22 1.57
C GLU A 451 -25.30 -22.29 1.43
N GLN A 452 -24.32 -22.66 0.58
CA GLN A 452 -23.17 -21.80 0.29
C GLN A 452 -23.58 -20.49 -0.39
N CYS A 453 -24.54 -20.54 -1.33
CA CYS A 453 -25.08 -19.35 -1.97
C CYS A 453 -25.80 -18.43 -0.99
N ILE A 454 -26.57 -18.98 -0.03
CA ILE A 454 -27.22 -18.21 1.03
C ILE A 454 -26.18 -17.51 1.90
N LEU A 455 -25.17 -18.23 2.39
CA LEU A 455 -24.09 -17.66 3.20
C LEU A 455 -23.32 -16.56 2.46
N LEU A 456 -23.01 -16.78 1.17
CA LEU A 456 -22.38 -15.75 0.33
C LEU A 456 -23.29 -14.54 0.13
N SER A 457 -24.61 -14.73 0.02
CA SER A 457 -25.56 -13.63 -0.08
C SER A 457 -25.66 -12.81 1.21
N GLU A 458 -25.66 -13.47 2.37
CA GLU A 458 -25.70 -12.83 3.68
C GLU A 458 -24.42 -12.01 3.94
N THR A 459 -23.25 -12.61 3.72
CA THR A 459 -21.96 -11.90 3.86
C THR A 459 -21.83 -10.73 2.89
N ASN A 460 -22.33 -10.87 1.66
CA ASN A 460 -22.35 -9.77 0.69
C ASN A 460 -23.31 -8.64 1.11
N LEU A 461 -24.42 -8.96 1.77
CA LEU A 461 -25.32 -7.96 2.36
C LEU A 461 -24.63 -7.20 3.49
N GLU A 462 -23.93 -7.89 4.40
CA GLU A 462 -23.16 -7.28 5.48
C GLU A 462 -22.07 -6.34 4.96
N LEU A 463 -21.28 -6.80 3.98
CA LEU A 463 -20.26 -5.97 3.34
C LEU A 463 -20.85 -4.72 2.66
N ASN A 464 -22.00 -4.85 2.00
CA ASN A 464 -22.67 -3.69 1.41
C ASN A 464 -23.14 -2.69 2.48
N ASN A 465 -23.63 -3.17 3.63
CA ASN A 465 -24.01 -2.31 4.75
C ASN A 465 -22.79 -1.57 5.32
N GLU A 466 -21.66 -2.26 5.48
CA GLU A 466 -20.41 -1.63 5.94
C GLU A 466 -19.88 -0.58 4.95
N ILE A 467 -19.91 -0.89 3.64
CA ILE A 467 -19.56 0.07 2.59
C ILE A 467 -20.45 1.31 2.65
N SER A 468 -21.77 1.13 2.84
CA SER A 468 -22.70 2.26 2.97
C SER A 468 -22.35 3.12 4.19
N PHE A 469 -22.13 2.49 5.35
CA PHE A 469 -21.74 3.19 6.58
C PHE A 469 -20.42 3.98 6.40
N LEU A 470 -19.42 3.38 5.75
CA LEU A 470 -18.14 4.05 5.48
C LEU A 470 -18.30 5.22 4.51
N ARG A 471 -19.18 5.12 3.51
CA ARG A 471 -19.50 6.25 2.62
C ARG A 471 -20.14 7.39 3.40
N ASP A 472 -21.16 7.11 4.21
CA ASP A 472 -21.86 8.13 5.01
C ASP A 472 -20.89 8.83 5.96
N ARG A 473 -19.98 8.08 6.59
CA ARG A 473 -18.94 8.65 7.44
C ARG A 473 -17.91 9.48 6.67
N THR A 474 -17.55 9.05 5.46
CA THR A 474 -16.64 9.80 4.59
C THR A 474 -17.27 11.12 4.17
N GLU A 475 -18.53 11.10 3.76
CA GLU A 475 -19.30 12.31 3.41
C GLU A 475 -19.37 13.28 4.61
N PHE A 476 -19.65 12.78 5.82
CA PHE A 476 -19.63 13.59 7.03
C PHE A 476 -18.27 14.25 7.29
N LEU A 477 -17.16 13.50 7.14
CA LEU A 477 -15.82 14.02 7.33
C LEU A 477 -15.44 15.06 6.25
N GLU A 478 -15.86 14.84 5.01
CA GLU A 478 -15.69 15.78 3.91
C GLU A 478 -16.41 17.10 4.19
N MET A 479 -17.68 17.04 4.61
CA MET A 479 -18.44 18.23 5.03
C MET A 479 -17.78 18.97 6.20
N SER A 480 -17.27 18.23 7.19
CA SER A 480 -16.56 18.82 8.33
C SER A 480 -15.25 19.47 7.92
N LEU A 481 -14.53 18.88 6.95
CA LEU A 481 -13.28 19.43 6.41
C LEU A 481 -13.54 20.72 5.63
N ASP A 482 -14.57 20.74 4.78
CA ASP A 482 -14.98 21.93 4.04
C ASP A 482 -15.41 23.05 4.98
N GLN A 483 -16.15 22.74 6.04
CA GLN A 483 -16.51 23.72 7.06
C GLN A 483 -15.28 24.32 7.76
N ALA A 484 -14.30 23.48 8.14
CA ALA A 484 -13.06 23.92 8.75
C ALA A 484 -12.21 24.78 7.80
N ASN A 485 -12.14 24.41 6.52
CA ASN A 485 -11.43 25.16 5.49
C ASN A 485 -12.08 26.53 5.25
N ASN A 486 -13.41 26.59 5.18
CA ASN A 486 -14.14 27.85 5.05
C ASN A 486 -13.94 28.75 6.27
N ALA A 487 -13.98 28.20 7.49
CA ALA A 487 -13.69 28.96 8.71
C ALA A 487 -12.25 29.51 8.72
N LYS A 488 -11.27 28.70 8.30
CA LYS A 488 -9.87 29.12 8.16
C LYS A 488 -9.71 30.24 7.12
N LEU A 489 -10.42 30.15 5.98
CA LEU A 489 -10.41 31.18 4.95
C LEU A 489 -10.96 32.51 5.48
N GLU A 490 -12.09 32.48 6.19
CA GLU A 490 -12.68 33.68 6.79
C GLU A 490 -11.76 34.27 7.87
N SER A 491 -11.16 33.45 8.72
CA SER A 491 -10.16 33.91 9.70
C SER A 491 -8.94 34.53 9.02
N ALA A 492 -8.43 33.95 7.93
CA ALA A 492 -7.32 34.51 7.16
C ALA A 492 -7.68 35.88 6.54
N LYS A 493 -8.92 36.05 6.04
CA LYS A 493 -9.42 37.34 5.56
C LYS A 493 -9.47 38.37 6.69
N GLU A 494 -9.96 38.00 7.86
CA GLU A 494 -9.99 38.87 9.04
C GLU A 494 -8.59 39.27 9.51
N ILE A 495 -7.65 38.32 9.59
CA ILE A 495 -6.25 38.62 9.94
C ILE A 495 -5.65 39.60 8.93
N ASN A 496 -5.94 39.45 7.64
CA ASN A 496 -5.45 40.36 6.61
C ASN A 496 -6.02 41.79 6.78
N THR A 497 -7.32 41.93 7.11
CA THR A 497 -7.92 43.25 7.36
C THR A 497 -7.34 43.90 8.62
N VAL A 498 -7.16 43.14 9.70
CA VAL A 498 -6.52 43.62 10.94
C VAL A 498 -5.06 44.02 10.69
N THR A 499 -4.31 43.21 9.94
CA THR A 499 -2.91 43.48 9.59
C THR A 499 -2.79 44.78 8.80
N LYS A 500 -3.67 45.00 7.81
CA LYS A 500 -3.71 46.25 7.04
C LYS A 500 -3.99 47.45 7.93
N PHE A 501 -4.95 47.34 8.85
CA PHE A 501 -5.26 48.41 9.79
C PHE A 501 -4.06 48.74 10.71
N ILE A 502 -3.37 47.72 11.24
CA ILE A 502 -2.16 47.92 12.05
C ILE A 502 -1.06 48.60 11.22
N MET A 503 -0.88 48.19 9.96
CA MET A 503 0.10 48.80 9.07
C MET A 503 -0.20 50.29 8.81
N ASP A 504 -1.46 50.63 8.55
CA ASP A 504 -1.89 52.03 8.37
C ASP A 504 -1.62 52.85 9.63
N MET A 505 -1.94 52.30 10.81
CA MET A 505 -1.65 52.95 12.10
C MET A 505 -0.14 53.12 12.35
N ALA A 506 0.68 52.12 12.00
CA ALA A 506 2.13 52.19 12.14
C ALA A 506 2.73 53.27 11.24
N VAL A 507 2.24 53.42 10.00
CA VAL A 507 2.63 54.51 9.09
C VAL A 507 2.24 55.87 9.69
N GLN A 508 1.01 56.01 10.21
CA GLN A 508 0.59 57.24 10.88
C GLN A 508 1.51 57.59 12.06
N LEU A 509 1.79 56.62 12.96
CA LEU A 509 2.70 56.81 14.08
C LEU A 509 4.12 57.20 13.65
N ALA A 510 4.63 56.61 12.56
CA ALA A 510 5.94 56.97 12.01
C ALA A 510 5.98 58.43 11.53
N THR A 511 4.93 58.90 10.84
CA THR A 511 4.83 60.30 10.40
C THR A 511 4.71 61.28 11.58
N GLU A 512 3.99 60.92 12.65
CA GLU A 512 3.93 61.72 13.89
C GLU A 512 5.30 61.80 14.57
N ARG A 513 6.01 60.67 14.70
CA ARG A 513 7.37 60.64 15.25
C ARG A 513 8.31 61.53 14.44
N GLU A 514 8.27 61.46 13.11
CA GLU A 514 9.09 62.32 12.24
C GLU A 514 8.75 63.81 12.41
N ARG A 515 7.45 64.15 12.50
CA ARG A 515 7.00 65.53 12.73
C ARG A 515 7.47 66.06 14.09
N ILE A 516 7.38 65.27 15.15
CA ILE A 516 7.86 65.62 16.49
C ILE A 516 9.38 65.83 16.46
N GLN A 517 10.12 64.91 15.83
CA GLN A 517 11.58 65.01 15.71
C GLN A 517 12.01 66.30 14.97
N LYS A 518 11.31 66.66 13.88
CA LYS A 518 11.55 67.92 13.16
C LYS A 518 11.33 69.15 14.05
N ARG A 519 10.27 69.16 14.86
CA ARG A 519 9.99 70.25 15.82
C ARG A 519 11.07 70.34 16.90
N LEU A 520 11.47 69.19 17.46
CA LEU A 520 12.50 69.10 18.50
C LEU A 520 13.84 69.63 17.98
N ASN A 521 14.24 69.25 16.76
CA ASN A 521 15.44 69.77 16.10
C ASN A 521 15.41 71.29 15.89
N LYS A 522 14.25 71.85 15.52
CA LYS A 522 14.08 73.31 15.39
C LYS A 522 14.28 74.00 16.73
N LEU A 523 13.62 73.50 17.79
CA LEU A 523 13.74 74.04 19.14
C LEU A 523 15.16 73.93 19.69
N THR A 524 15.87 72.82 19.43
CA THR A 524 17.28 72.64 19.81
C THR A 524 18.17 73.67 19.14
N LYS A 525 17.96 73.99 17.85
CA LYS A 525 18.69 75.05 17.14
C LYS A 525 18.39 76.44 17.75
N GLU A 526 17.12 76.72 18.04
CA GLU A 526 16.72 77.98 18.71
C GLU A 526 17.36 78.10 20.11
N ASN A 527 17.33 77.04 20.91
CA ASN A 527 17.99 76.98 22.21
C ASN A 527 19.51 77.19 22.11
N LYS A 528 20.17 76.58 21.10
CA LYS A 528 21.60 76.80 20.86
C LYS A 528 21.91 78.29 20.59
N ILE A 529 21.11 78.94 19.74
CA ILE A 529 21.25 80.38 19.44
C ILE A 529 21.02 81.22 20.71
N LEU A 530 20.02 80.89 21.54
CA LEU A 530 19.76 81.60 22.79
C LEU A 530 20.92 81.43 23.80
N VAL A 531 21.49 80.23 23.91
CA VAL A 531 22.67 79.98 24.74
C VAL A 531 23.86 80.78 24.22
N GLU A 532 24.15 80.78 22.93
CA GLU A 532 25.22 81.60 22.33
C GLU A 532 25.00 83.10 22.62
N LYS A 533 23.77 83.60 22.53
CA LYS A 533 23.43 84.98 22.92
C LYS A 533 23.68 85.26 24.40
N LEU A 534 23.33 84.35 25.30
CA LEU A 534 23.61 84.48 26.74
C LEU A 534 25.11 84.50 27.03
N TRP A 535 25.89 83.67 26.35
CA TRP A 535 27.35 83.69 26.45
C TRP A 535 27.95 85.02 25.96
N HIS A 536 27.49 85.54 24.82
CA HIS A 536 27.91 86.85 24.34
C HIS A 536 27.48 88.01 25.26
N SER A 537 26.31 87.92 25.90
CA SER A 537 25.87 88.89 26.89
C SER A 537 26.69 88.80 28.19
N LYS A 538 27.11 87.60 28.61
CA LYS A 538 27.95 87.38 29.80
C LYS A 538 29.40 87.85 29.62
N ILE A 539 29.92 87.82 28.39
CA ILE A 539 31.27 88.33 28.07
C ILE A 539 31.29 89.88 28.00
N MET A 540 30.13 90.53 27.84
CA MET A 540 30.02 91.99 27.88
C MET A 540 29.89 92.57 29.31
N ASP A 541 29.64 91.75 30.33
CA ASP A 541 29.46 92.16 31.74
C ASP A 541 30.54 91.57 32.69
N SER A 542 31.78 91.46 32.22
CA SER A 542 32.91 91.16 33.11
C SER A 542 34.09 92.09 32.83
N ASP A 543 33.95 93.32 33.30
CA ASP A 543 35.03 93.99 34.02
C ASP A 543 34.52 94.25 35.45
N VAL A 544 35.42 94.03 36.42
CA VAL A 544 35.30 94.27 37.88
C VAL A 544 34.82 93.08 38.74
N ASP A 545 35.82 92.41 39.31
CA ASP A 545 36.07 92.21 40.76
C ASP A 545 34.90 91.78 41.68
N GLY A 546 35.15 90.78 42.52
CA GLY A 546 34.30 90.54 43.70
C GLY A 546 34.10 89.08 44.09
N ASP A 547 34.82 88.70 45.13
CA ASP A 547 34.85 87.45 45.88
C ASP A 547 33.48 86.93 46.43
N SER A 548 33.49 85.64 46.81
CA SER A 548 32.62 84.93 47.78
C SER A 548 31.35 84.17 47.35
N LYS A 549 31.43 82.85 47.62
CA LYS A 549 30.40 81.91 48.15
C LYS A 549 29.45 81.16 47.19
N GLU A 550 29.87 79.91 46.95
CA GLU A 550 29.17 78.67 47.35
C GLU A 550 27.67 78.53 47.00
N LEU A 551 27.37 77.66 46.03
CA LEU A 551 26.22 76.76 46.13
C LEU A 551 26.38 75.52 45.23
N LEU A 552 26.62 74.38 45.89
CA LEU A 552 26.49 73.03 45.34
C LEU A 552 25.03 72.72 45.00
N PHE A 553 24.77 72.17 43.81
CA PHE A 553 23.65 71.24 43.54
C PHE A 553 24.10 70.31 42.40
N SER A 554 24.67 69.16 42.76
CA SER A 554 24.02 67.83 42.85
C SER A 554 23.72 67.18 41.50
N LYS A 555 24.45 66.08 41.26
CA LYS A 555 24.06 64.94 40.43
C LYS A 555 22.57 64.61 40.60
N ASN A 556 21.94 64.13 39.53
CA ASN A 556 21.20 62.88 39.58
C ASN A 556 21.05 62.24 38.20
N ASP A 557 21.45 60.99 38.16
CA ASP A 557 21.25 60.01 37.10
C ASP A 557 19.77 59.63 36.95
N GLN A 558 19.43 59.20 35.74
CA GLN A 558 18.57 58.04 35.41
C GLN A 558 17.36 57.73 36.31
N ILE A 559 16.15 57.90 35.76
CA ILE A 559 14.97 57.12 36.16
C ILE A 559 14.36 56.48 34.92
N ASN A 560 14.67 55.19 34.79
CA ASN A 560 13.91 54.20 34.06
C ASN A 560 12.59 54.01 34.83
N ALA A 561 11.44 54.25 34.19
CA ALA A 561 10.14 54.00 34.78
C ALA A 561 9.40 52.94 33.95
N ASN A 562 9.47 51.70 34.44
CA ASN A 562 8.50 50.65 34.16
C ASN A 562 7.09 51.18 34.46
N CYS A 563 6.18 51.05 33.50
CA CYS A 563 4.74 51.12 33.74
C CYS A 563 4.14 49.74 33.44
N THR A 564 3.96 48.94 34.49
CA THR A 564 3.16 47.72 34.48
C THR A 564 2.01 47.88 35.47
N LYS A 565 0.80 47.54 34.97
CA LYS A 565 -0.49 47.31 35.68
C LYS A 565 -1.23 48.61 36.05
N THR A 566 -2.50 48.84 35.67
CA THR A 566 -3.64 47.91 35.68
C THR A 566 -4.82 48.54 34.91
N SER A 567 -5.45 47.80 34.00
CA SER A 567 -6.90 47.91 33.72
C SER A 567 -7.40 46.54 33.25
N VAL A 568 -7.85 45.76 34.23
CA VAL A 568 -8.66 44.55 34.08
C VAL A 568 -10.13 44.99 34.12
N GLU A 569 -10.98 44.24 33.40
CA GLU A 569 -12.43 44.41 33.13
C GLU A 569 -12.74 45.19 31.83
N ALA A 570 -13.43 44.64 30.83
CA ALA A 570 -14.33 43.48 30.81
C ALA A 570 -14.42 42.89 29.38
N VAL A 571 -14.05 41.62 29.20
CA VAL A 571 -14.67 40.67 28.23
C VAL A 571 -14.37 39.24 28.70
N THR A 572 -14.92 38.84 29.85
CA THR A 572 -15.00 37.43 30.27
C THR A 572 -16.47 37.06 30.37
N GLY A 573 -17.09 36.81 29.21
CA GLY A 573 -18.51 36.45 29.16
C GLY A 573 -18.91 35.43 28.11
N SER A 574 -18.03 35.04 27.17
CA SER A 574 -18.46 34.24 26.02
C SER A 574 -17.65 32.96 25.74
N LEU A 575 -16.52 32.71 26.42
CA LEU A 575 -15.67 31.57 26.04
C LEU A 575 -15.83 30.32 26.91
N ASP A 576 -16.43 30.43 28.10
CA ASP A 576 -16.49 29.31 29.06
C ASP A 576 -17.68 28.35 28.86
N LYS A 577 -18.68 28.74 28.06
CA LYS A 577 -19.86 27.88 27.83
C LYS A 577 -19.68 26.86 26.70
N SER A 578 -18.72 27.02 25.79
CA SER A 578 -18.49 26.06 24.69
C SER A 578 -17.53 24.94 25.10
N LEU A 579 -16.54 25.23 25.95
CA LEU A 579 -15.58 24.22 26.43
C LEU A 579 -16.19 23.28 27.47
N GLN A 580 -17.11 23.76 28.31
CA GLN A 580 -17.78 22.91 29.31
C GLN A 580 -18.85 22.00 28.69
N ALA A 581 -19.46 22.40 27.56
CA ALA A 581 -20.43 21.57 26.83
C ALA A 581 -19.76 20.48 25.97
N GLY A 582 -18.58 20.75 25.40
CA GLY A 582 -17.84 19.77 24.60
C GLY A 582 -17.20 18.65 25.42
N ILE A 583 -16.71 18.95 26.63
CA ILE A 583 -16.05 17.96 27.50
C ILE A 583 -17.08 17.04 28.16
N LEU A 584 -18.30 17.51 28.45
CA LEU A 584 -19.35 16.67 29.03
C LEU A 584 -19.94 15.65 28.03
N TRP A 585 -19.94 15.96 26.73
CA TRP A 585 -20.51 15.06 25.70
C TRP A 585 -19.55 13.93 25.30
N VAL A 586 -18.24 14.19 25.38
CA VAL A 586 -17.21 13.17 25.10
C VAL A 586 -17.09 12.16 26.26
N PHE A 587 -17.34 12.57 27.51
CA PHE A 587 -17.28 11.67 28.66
C PHE A 587 -18.49 10.74 28.81
N PHE A 588 -19.67 11.09 28.29
CA PHE A 588 -20.84 10.20 28.33
C PHE A 588 -20.84 9.12 27.24
N ASN A 589 -20.20 9.35 26.09
CA ASN A 589 -20.17 8.37 24.98
C ASN A 589 -19.06 7.31 25.09
N LEU A 590 -18.08 7.51 25.96
CA LEU A 590 -17.00 6.53 26.20
C LEU A 590 -17.34 5.47 27.26
N TYR A 591 -18.46 5.62 27.97
CA TYR A 591 -18.87 4.66 29.02
C TYR A 591 -19.92 3.64 28.56
N ASP A 592 -20.49 3.76 27.35
CA ASP A 592 -21.60 2.92 26.88
C ASP A 592 -21.23 1.90 25.79
N ILE A 593 -19.95 1.81 25.37
CA ILE A 593 -19.49 0.90 24.29
C ILE A 593 -18.39 -0.06 24.78
N SER A 594 -18.52 -0.59 26.01
CA SER A 594 -17.61 -1.65 26.51
C SER A 594 -18.31 -2.83 27.19
N THR A 595 -19.62 -2.99 27.01
CA THR A 595 -20.33 -4.18 27.50
C THR A 595 -21.34 -4.68 26.46
N CYS A 596 -20.84 -5.42 25.47
CA CYS A 596 -21.49 -6.42 24.61
C CYS A 596 -20.50 -6.65 23.47
N THR A 597 -19.68 -7.69 23.43
CA THR A 597 -20.12 -9.08 23.19
C THR A 597 -19.03 -10.06 23.62
N SER A 598 -19.37 -10.94 24.56
CA SER A 598 -18.82 -12.29 24.70
C SER A 598 -20.02 -13.22 24.92
N LEU A 599 -19.96 -14.44 24.37
CA LEU A 599 -21.04 -15.41 24.09
C LEU A 599 -21.75 -15.13 22.76
N ASP A 600 -21.77 -15.98 21.75
CA ASP A 600 -21.38 -17.41 21.58
C ASP A 600 -20.47 -17.62 20.36
#